data_AF-A0A7J6UT57-F1
#
_entry.id   AF-A0A7J6UT57-F1
#
_cell.length_a   1.000
_cell.length_b   1.000
_cell.length_c   1.000
_cell.angle_alpha   90.00
_cell.angle_beta   90.00
_cell.angle_gamma   90.00
#
_symmetry.space_group_name_H-M   'P 1'
#
loop_
_entity.id
_entity.type
_entity.pdbx_description
1 polymer ?
#
loop_
_entity_poly.entity_id
_entity_poly.type
_entity_poly.pdbx_seq_one_letter_code
_entity_poly.pdbx_strand_id
1 'polypeptide(L)'
;MLEYCVRSHNTTESHLAAWPKLGSNGFREGICATIPYATIWVIWCIHNAMIFNSEVFSVEKAVARIKWTVWVWMELSRAMGA
;
A
#
# COMPACT_ATOMS: atom_id res chain seq x y z
N MET A 1 13.16 2.72 27.37
CA MET A 1 12.17 2.13 26.42
C MET A 1 11.02 3.11 26.15
N LEU A 2 11.32 4.40 25.94
CA LEU A 2 10.33 5.44 25.58
C LEU A 2 10.81 6.35 24.44
N GLU A 3 12.00 6.11 23.88
CA GLU A 3 12.59 6.96 22.86
C GLU A 3 12.15 6.62 21.42
N TYR A 4 11.45 5.50 21.21
CA TYR A 4 10.98 5.12 19.87
C TYR A 4 9.66 5.77 19.46
N CYS A 5 8.90 6.35 20.39
CA CYS A 5 7.61 6.99 20.08
C CYS A 5 7.73 8.42 19.52
N VAL A 6 8.88 9.10 19.69
CA VAL A 6 9.02 10.53 19.35
C VAL A 6 9.56 10.79 17.94
N ARG A 7 9.94 9.75 17.17
CA ARG A 7 10.52 9.92 15.83
C ARG A 7 9.57 9.61 14.66
N SER A 8 8.30 9.34 14.94
CA SER A 8 7.26 9.02 13.94
C SER A 8 6.46 10.26 13.51
N HIS A 9 7.10 11.43 13.50
CA HIS A 9 6.55 12.66 12.92
C HIS A 9 7.29 13.09 11.63
N ASN A 10 8.20 12.26 11.12
CA ASN A 10 8.73 12.38 9.77
C ASN A 10 7.77 11.72 8.79
N THR A 11 6.60 12.36 8.75
CA THR A 11 5.64 12.52 7.69
C THR A 11 5.49 11.36 6.71
N THR A 12 4.27 10.85 6.63
CA THR A 12 3.71 10.10 5.49
C THR A 12 4.23 10.63 4.14
N GLU A 13 4.50 11.93 4.01
CA GLU A 13 5.15 12.58 2.87
C GLU A 13 6.52 12.00 2.50
N SER A 14 7.37 11.62 3.46
CA SER A 14 8.67 11.01 3.20
C SER A 14 8.54 9.59 2.63
N HIS A 15 7.55 8.84 3.13
CA HIS A 15 7.18 7.53 2.60
C HIS A 15 6.52 7.65 1.21
N LEU A 16 5.74 8.71 0.97
CA LEU A 16 5.16 9.03 -0.34
C LEU A 16 6.21 9.59 -1.33
N ALA A 17 7.26 10.27 -0.85
CA ALA A 17 8.36 10.75 -1.69
C ALA A 17 9.27 9.60 -2.15
N ALA A 18 9.38 8.54 -1.33
CA ALA A 18 10.01 7.27 -1.70
C ALA A 18 9.11 6.38 -2.57
N TRP A 19 7.85 6.77 -2.79
CA TRP A 19 6.97 6.09 -3.73
C TRP A 19 7.59 6.18 -5.12
N PRO A 20 7.64 5.07 -5.88
CA PRO A 20 8.09 5.15 -7.26
C PRO A 20 7.20 6.13 -7.99
N LYS A 21 7.77 7.26 -8.40
CA LYS A 21 7.07 8.19 -9.28
C LYS A 21 6.72 7.39 -10.52
N LEU A 22 5.42 7.25 -10.76
CA LEU A 22 4.92 6.68 -12.00
C LEU A 22 5.48 7.57 -13.12
N GLY A 23 6.58 7.14 -13.72
CA GLY A 23 7.16 7.83 -14.84
C GLY A 23 6.13 7.88 -15.97
N SER A 24 6.31 8.81 -16.90
CA SER A 24 5.50 9.00 -18.12
C SER A 24 5.36 7.76 -19.03
N ASN A 25 5.86 6.61 -18.60
CA ASN A 25 5.81 5.36 -19.31
C ASN A 25 4.49 4.68 -18.97
N GLY A 26 3.72 4.37 -20.01
CA GLY A 26 2.29 4.10 -19.95
C GLY A 26 1.79 3.16 -18.85
N PHE A 27 0.49 3.26 -18.58
CA PHE A 27 -0.37 2.53 -17.64
C PHE A 27 0.12 1.14 -17.15
N ARG A 28 0.71 0.32 -18.03
CA ARG A 28 1.24 -1.02 -17.71
C ARG A 28 2.45 -1.00 -16.76
N GLU A 29 3.39 -0.08 -16.94
CA GLU A 29 4.54 0.04 -16.03
C GLU A 29 4.08 0.51 -14.64
N GLY A 30 3.07 1.38 -14.60
CA GLY A 30 2.49 1.84 -13.35
C GLY A 30 1.77 0.76 -12.55
N ILE A 31 1.02 -0.12 -13.21
CA ILE A 31 0.41 -1.27 -12.54
C ILE A 31 1.48 -2.20 -11.99
N CYS A 32 2.48 -2.56 -12.80
CA CYS A 32 3.56 -3.46 -12.38
C CYS A 32 4.36 -2.89 -11.20
N ALA A 33 4.61 -1.57 -11.19
CA ALA A 33 5.26 -0.91 -10.06
C ALA A 33 4.39 -0.93 -8.81
N THR A 34 3.05 -0.85 -8.93
CA THR A 34 2.13 -0.70 -7.80
C THR A 34 1.81 -2.02 -7.09
N ILE A 35 1.78 -3.14 -7.81
CA ILE A 35 1.46 -4.48 -7.26
C ILE A 35 2.28 -4.87 -6.02
N PRO A 36 3.62 -4.77 -5.98
CA PRO A 36 4.40 -5.16 -4.81
C PRO A 36 4.06 -4.31 -3.57
N TYR A 37 3.80 -3.01 -3.73
CA TYR A 37 3.42 -2.13 -2.62
C TYR A 37 2.01 -2.46 -2.10
N ALA A 38 1.05 -2.67 -3.00
CA ALA A 38 -0.29 -3.10 -2.62
C ALA A 38 -0.26 -4.46 -1.89
N THR A 39 0.66 -5.35 -2.27
CA THR A 39 0.85 -6.65 -1.62
C THR A 39 1.37 -6.48 -0.19
N ILE A 40 2.44 -5.70 0.02
CA ILE A 40 2.99 -5.43 1.35
C ILE A 40 1.95 -4.74 2.25
N TRP A 41 1.22 -3.76 1.69
CA TRP A 41 0.15 -3.06 2.39
C TRP A 41 -0.94 -4.01 2.87
N VAL A 42 -1.43 -4.89 2.00
CA VAL A 42 -2.47 -5.86 2.36
C VAL A 42 -1.97 -6.87 3.38
N ILE A 43 -0.73 -7.34 3.26
CA ILE A 43 -0.10 -8.22 4.26
C ILE A 43 -0.07 -7.52 5.63
N TRP A 44 0.35 -6.26 5.67
CA TRP A 44 0.35 -5.45 6.89
C TRP A 44 -1.06 -5.31 7.49
N CYS A 45 -2.07 -5.01 6.68
CA CYS A 45 -3.46 -4.93 7.15
C CYS A 45 -3.96 -6.25 7.72
N ILE A 46 -3.70 -7.38 7.04
CA ILE A 46 -4.13 -8.69 7.51
C ILE A 46 -3.38 -9.07 8.77
N HIS A 47 -2.07 -8.81 8.86
CA HIS A 47 -1.29 -9.07 10.06
C HIS A 47 -1.85 -8.35 11.29
N ASN A 48 -2.18 -7.06 11.15
CA ASN A 48 -2.84 -6.30 12.21
C ASN A 48 -4.23 -6.88 12.57
N ALA A 49 -5.02 -7.26 11.57
CA ALA A 49 -6.34 -7.86 11.83
C ALA A 49 -6.25 -9.23 12.54
N MET A 50 -5.23 -10.04 12.24
CA MET A 50 -4.98 -11.30 12.95
C MET A 50 -4.61 -11.05 14.42
N ILE A 51 -3.76 -10.06 14.69
CA ILE A 51 -3.30 -9.73 16.06
C ILE A 51 -4.44 -9.11 16.89
N PHE A 52 -5.15 -8.12 16.34
CA PHE A 52 -6.10 -7.31 17.10
C PHE A 52 -7.53 -7.84 17.05
N ASN A 53 -7.92 -8.58 16.01
CA ASN A 53 -9.30 -9.03 15.80
C ASN A 53 -9.44 -10.56 15.71
N SER A 54 -8.36 -11.33 15.94
CA SER A 54 -8.34 -12.79 15.80
C SER A 54 -8.87 -13.30 14.45
N GLU A 55 -8.68 -12.51 13.37
CA GLU A 55 -9.10 -12.89 12.02
C GLU A 55 -8.24 -14.06 11.51
N VAL A 56 -8.80 -14.95 10.69
CA VAL A 56 -8.05 -16.04 10.04
C VAL A 56 -7.54 -15.60 8.68
N PHE A 57 -6.25 -15.85 8.43
CA PHE A 57 -5.65 -15.59 7.12
C PHE A 57 -6.32 -16.41 6.02
N SER A 58 -6.75 -15.75 4.95
CA SER A 58 -7.26 -16.39 3.74
C SER A 58 -6.56 -15.79 2.53
N VAL A 59 -5.93 -16.66 1.73
CA VAL A 59 -5.22 -16.27 0.50
C VAL A 59 -6.19 -15.62 -0.50
N GLU A 60 -7.39 -16.17 -0.64
CA GLU A 60 -8.42 -15.64 -1.55
C GLU A 60 -8.82 -14.22 -1.17
N LYS A 61 -9.05 -13.96 0.12
CA LYS A 61 -9.35 -12.61 0.64
C LYS A 61 -8.16 -11.67 0.45
N ALA A 62 -6.94 -12.15 0.65
CA ALA A 62 -5.73 -11.36 0.45
C ALA A 62 -5.59 -10.93 -1.02
N VAL A 63 -5.74 -11.86 -1.96
CA VAL A 63 -5.68 -11.58 -3.41
C VAL A 63 -6.78 -10.59 -3.83
N ALA A 64 -8.01 -10.76 -3.34
CA ALA A 64 -9.10 -9.83 -3.59
C ALA A 64 -8.79 -8.42 -3.07
N ARG A 65 -8.25 -8.30 -1.85
CA ARG A 65 -7.83 -7.01 -1.27
C ARG A 65 -6.68 -6.37 -2.05
N ILE A 66 -5.72 -7.15 -2.55
CA ILE A 66 -4.61 -6.63 -3.38
C ILE A 66 -5.15 -6.06 -4.68
N LYS A 67 -6.01 -6.79 -5.39
CA LYS A 67 -6.65 -6.31 -6.64
C LYS A 67 -7.42 -5.01 -6.41
N TRP A 68 -8.21 -4.96 -5.34
CA TRP A 68 -8.96 -3.76 -4.97
C TRP A 68 -8.04 -2.58 -4.64
N THR A 69 -6.98 -2.81 -3.87
CA THR A 69 -6.00 -1.77 -3.50
C THR A 69 -5.30 -1.21 -4.74
N VAL A 70 -4.83 -2.08 -5.65
CA VAL A 70 -4.24 -1.67 -6.93
C VAL A 70 -5.24 -0.84 -7.74
N TRP A 71 -6.49 -1.30 -7.86
CA TRP A 71 -7.52 -0.57 -8.61
C TRP A 71 -7.76 0.83 -8.04
N VAL A 72 -7.98 0.96 -6.73
CA VAL A 72 -8.22 2.24 -6.06
C VAL A 72 -7.03 3.18 -6.23
N TRP A 73 -5.81 2.68 -6.07
CA TRP A 73 -4.60 3.50 -6.22
C TRP A 73 -4.39 3.96 -7.66
N MET A 74 -4.74 3.14 -8.66
CA MET A 74 -4.72 3.55 -10.07
C MET A 74 -5.77 4.62 -10.37
N GLU A 75 -7.00 4.48 -9.85
CA GLU A 75 -8.04 5.49 -10.04
C GLU A 75 -7.71 6.81 -9.33
N LEU A 76 -7.14 6.75 -8.13
CA LEU A 76 -6.64 7.94 -7.43
C LEU A 76 -5.51 8.61 -8.22
N SER A 77 -4.57 7.85 -8.74
CA SER A 77 -3.47 8.39 -9.57
C SER A 77 -4.01 9.07 -10.83
N ARG A 78 -5.02 8.47 -11.48
CA ARG A 78 -5.71 9.04 -12.64
C ARG A 78 -6.46 10.34 -12.30
N ALA A 79 -7.12 10.38 -11.14
CA ALA A 79 -7.87 11.56 -10.68
C ALA A 79 -6.95 12.73 -10.27
N MET A 80 -5.74 12.44 -9.77
CA MET A 80 -4.77 13.44 -9.33
C MET A 80 -3.89 14.00 -10.46
N GLY A 81 -4.13 13.60 -11.72
CA GLY A 81 -3.45 14.18 -12.88
C GLY A 81 -2.02 13.72 -13.09
N ALA A 82 -1.73 12.45 -12.77
CA ALA A 82 -0.53 11.77 -13.30
C ALA A 82 -0.65 11.49 -14.80
#